data_AF-A0A8S2VFH3-F1
#
_entry.id   AF-A0A8S2VFH3-F1
#
_cell.length_a   1.000
_cell.length_b   1.000
_cell.length_c   1.000
_cell.angle_alpha   90.00
_cell.angle_beta   90.00
_cell.angle_gamma   90.00
#
_symmetry.space_group_name_H-M   'P 1'
#
loop_
_entity.id
_entity.type
_entity.pdbx_description
1 polymer ?
#
loop_
_entity_poly.entity_id
_entity_poly.type
_entity_poly.pdbx_seq_one_letter_code
_entity_poly.pdbx_strand_id
1 'polypeptide(L)'
;MNISKSLPYHTMKIPCFRTFSNYIEKQMYDIKTNGISVNNNKILVLIAFVTGDMPALSKMSNHVDHTAYYSCMWCYVKGRYSPECRCILFNGGINEHPRTDESYLNDIYNVQRYGYRDHYGIKGEANISLLIDTID
;
A
#
# COMPACT_ATOMS: atom_id res chain seq x y z
N MET A 1 -30.61 -38.61 13.78
CA MET A 1 -29.86 -37.84 14.79
C MET A 1 -28.64 -37.25 14.08
N ASN A 2 -28.56 -35.91 14.07
CA ASN A 2 -27.56 -35.07 13.40
C ASN A 2 -26.14 -35.31 13.91
N ILE A 3 -25.13 -35.08 13.05
CA ILE A 3 -24.03 -34.13 13.32
C ILE A 3 -23.55 -33.49 12.00
N SER A 4 -24.21 -32.42 11.53
CA SER A 4 -23.54 -31.39 10.72
C SER A 4 -23.03 -30.32 11.69
N LYS A 5 -21.79 -30.47 12.17
CA LYS A 5 -21.11 -29.38 12.87
C LYS A 5 -20.53 -28.46 11.81
N SER A 6 -21.30 -27.44 11.43
CA SER A 6 -20.74 -26.26 10.77
C SER A 6 -19.67 -25.68 11.70
N LEU A 7 -18.43 -25.58 11.22
CA LEU A 7 -17.36 -24.86 11.90
C LEU A 7 -17.86 -23.44 12.23
N PRO A 8 -17.61 -22.93 13.44
CA PRO A 8 -17.98 -21.57 13.77
C PRO A 8 -17.19 -20.63 12.87
N TYR A 9 -17.88 -19.96 11.93
CA TYR A 9 -17.38 -18.74 11.33
C TYR A 9 -17.21 -17.73 12.46
N HIS A 10 -15.98 -17.62 12.97
CA HIS A 10 -15.61 -16.47 13.76
C HIS A 10 -15.73 -15.26 12.83
N THR A 11 -16.84 -14.53 12.93
CA THR A 11 -16.97 -13.19 12.37
C THR A 11 -15.98 -12.31 13.13
N MET A 12 -14.74 -12.28 12.64
CA MET A 12 -13.74 -11.32 13.07
C MET A 12 -14.31 -9.96 12.70
N LYS A 13 -14.72 -9.17 13.70
CA LYS A 13 -15.03 -7.75 13.49
C LYS A 13 -13.80 -7.17 12.80
N ILE A 14 -13.97 -6.70 11.56
CA ILE A 14 -12.87 -6.11 10.80
C ILE A 14 -12.33 -4.96 11.66
N PRO A 15 -11.09 -5.07 12.19
CA PRO A 15 -10.50 -3.97 12.94
C PRO A 15 -10.47 -2.74 12.04
N CYS A 16 -10.46 -1.53 12.60
CA CYS A 16 -10.17 -0.36 11.77
C CYS A 16 -8.86 -0.62 11.01
N PHE A 17 -8.76 -0.15 9.76
CA PHE A 17 -7.67 -0.52 8.84
C PHE A 17 -6.29 -0.42 9.49
N ARG A 18 -6.06 0.61 10.32
CA ARG A 18 -4.85 0.80 11.12
C ARG A 18 -4.51 -0.39 12.03
N THR A 19 -5.48 -0.92 12.78
CA THR A 19 -5.27 -2.08 13.65
C THR A 19 -4.96 -3.34 12.85
N PHE A 20 -5.58 -3.49 11.68
CA PHE A 20 -5.29 -4.59 10.77
C PHE A 20 -3.87 -4.47 10.17
N SER A 21 -3.47 -3.29 9.70
CA SER A 21 -2.12 -3.05 9.16
C SER A 21 -1.04 -3.31 10.20
N ASN A 22 -1.17 -2.75 11.42
CA ASN A 22 -0.22 -2.99 12.50
C ASN A 22 -0.10 -4.49 12.84
N TYR A 23 -1.22 -5.22 12.77
CA TYR A 23 -1.21 -6.66 12.98
C TYR A 23 -0.41 -7.37 11.89
N ILE A 24 -0.67 -7.06 10.61
CA ILE A 24 0.05 -7.64 9.47
C ILE A 24 1.55 -7.30 9.52
N GLU A 25 1.91 -6.03 9.76
CA GLU A 25 3.30 -5.60 9.91
C GLU A 25 4.03 -6.40 10.98
N LYS A 26 3.41 -6.59 12.15
CA LYS A 26 3.99 -7.39 13.23
C LYS A 26 4.19 -8.85 12.83
N GLN A 27 3.23 -9.45 12.13
CA GLN A 27 3.37 -10.84 11.63
C GLN A 27 4.49 -10.94 10.59
N MET A 28 4.57 -9.97 9.68
CA MET A 28 5.63 -9.93 8.65
C MET A 28 7.01 -9.76 9.29
N TYR A 29 7.13 -8.89 10.30
CA TYR A 29 8.37 -8.71 11.06
C TYR A 29 8.78 -9.98 11.80
N ASP A 30 7.82 -10.67 12.42
CA ASP A 30 8.05 -11.94 13.09
C ASP A 30 8.53 -13.02 12.11
N ILE A 31 7.87 -13.17 10.96
CA ILE A 31 8.27 -14.11 9.91
C ILE A 31 9.66 -13.78 9.36
N LYS A 32 9.96 -12.49 9.14
CA LYS A 32 11.29 -12.04 8.68
C LYS A 32 12.39 -12.36 9.69
N THR A 33 12.12 -12.18 10.98
CA THR A 33 13.11 -12.32 12.05
C THR A 33 13.28 -13.78 12.51
N ASN A 34 12.16 -14.47 12.68
CA ASN A 34 12.08 -15.79 13.27
C ASN A 34 11.85 -16.90 12.24
N GLY A 35 11.55 -16.57 10.98
CA GLY A 35 11.22 -17.57 9.96
C GLY A 35 9.90 -18.30 10.26
N ILE A 36 9.73 -19.46 9.65
CA ILE A 36 8.61 -20.36 9.90
C ILE A 36 9.12 -21.74 10.33
N SER A 37 8.34 -22.44 11.15
CA SER A 37 8.65 -23.81 11.56
C SER A 37 7.79 -24.80 10.79
N VAL A 38 8.42 -25.68 10.01
CA VAL A 38 7.74 -26.76 9.26
C VAL A 38 8.42 -28.08 9.60
N ASN A 39 7.66 -29.04 10.14
CA ASN A 39 8.18 -30.35 10.56
C ASN A 39 9.43 -30.25 11.47
N ASN A 40 9.36 -29.39 12.48
CA ASN A 40 10.47 -29.07 13.41
C ASN A 40 11.72 -28.45 12.77
N ASN A 41 11.68 -28.09 11.49
CA ASN A 41 12.76 -27.35 10.83
C ASN A 41 12.43 -25.86 10.76
N LYS A 42 13.41 -25.02 11.10
CA LYS A 42 13.32 -23.56 10.97
C LYS A 42 13.69 -23.17 9.55
N ILE A 43 12.78 -22.49 8.86
CA ILE A 43 12.97 -21.98 7.50
C ILE A 43 13.00 -20.46 7.57
N LEU A 44 14.09 -19.84 7.12
CA LEU A 44 14.16 -18.39 6.98
C LEU A 44 13.32 -17.96 5.79
N VAL A 45 12.48 -16.94 5.99
CA VAL A 45 11.58 -16.42 4.96
C VAL A 45 12.02 -15.02 4.61
N LEU A 46 12.29 -14.80 3.32
CA LEU A 46 12.49 -13.47 2.76
C LEU A 46 11.18 -13.01 2.11
N ILE A 47 10.65 -11.89 2.60
CA ILE A 47 9.52 -11.22 1.97
C ILE A 47 10.09 -10.27 0.91
N ALA A 48 9.98 -10.63 -0.36
CA ALA A 48 10.55 -9.86 -1.46
C ALA A 48 9.71 -8.65 -1.85
N PHE A 49 8.38 -8.79 -1.92
CA PHE A 49 7.46 -7.72 -2.29
C PHE A 49 6.05 -7.97 -1.75
N VAL A 50 5.26 -6.91 -1.64
CA VAL A 50 3.82 -6.96 -1.32
C VAL A 50 3.05 -6.35 -2.49
N THR A 51 2.02 -7.05 -2.98
CA THR A 51 1.17 -6.58 -4.08
C THR A 51 -0.25 -6.36 -3.60
N GLY A 52 -0.94 -5.38 -4.18
CA GLY A 52 -2.34 -5.08 -3.91
C GLY A 52 -2.87 -4.03 -4.86
N ASP A 53 -4.17 -3.74 -4.79
CA ASP A 53 -4.71 -2.57 -5.45
C ASP A 53 -4.16 -1.29 -4.81
N MET A 54 -3.98 -0.25 -5.63
CA MET A 54 -3.37 1.01 -5.19
C MET A 54 -4.06 1.62 -3.94
N PRO A 55 -5.40 1.58 -3.78
CA PRO A 55 -6.06 2.01 -2.55
C PRO A 55 -5.67 1.25 -1.28
N ALA A 56 -5.43 -0.07 -1.37
CA ALA A 56 -5.02 -0.85 -0.21
C ALA A 56 -3.53 -0.63 0.09
N LEU A 57 -2.70 -0.63 -0.96
CA LEU A 57 -1.27 -0.38 -0.82
C LEU A 57 -1.00 1.01 -0.24
N SER A 58 -1.69 2.05 -0.72
CA SER A 58 -1.48 3.42 -0.22
C SER A 58 -1.79 3.51 1.27
N LYS A 59 -2.87 2.89 1.73
CA LYS A 59 -3.19 2.89 3.16
C LYS A 59 -2.19 2.06 3.97
N MET A 60 -1.74 0.92 3.45
CA MET A 60 -0.79 0.04 4.14
C MET A 60 0.58 0.70 4.28
N SER A 61 1.06 1.41 3.26
CA SER A 61 2.32 2.14 3.32
C SER A 61 2.21 3.52 3.97
N ASN A 62 1.06 3.83 4.60
CA ASN A 62 0.75 5.14 5.16
C ASN A 62 0.96 6.30 4.16
N HIS A 63 0.78 5.99 2.88
CA HIS A 63 0.81 6.94 1.78
C HIS A 63 -0.52 7.68 1.69
N VAL A 64 -0.41 8.88 1.13
CA VAL A 64 -1.51 9.80 0.91
C VAL A 64 -2.48 9.23 -0.12
N ASP A 65 -3.73 9.69 -0.10
CA ASP A 65 -4.73 9.21 -1.06
C ASP A 65 -4.24 9.42 -2.50
N HIS A 66 -4.57 8.46 -3.36
CA HIS A 66 -4.23 8.49 -4.78
C HIS A 66 -5.44 8.96 -5.60
N THR A 67 -5.19 9.59 -6.76
CA THR A 67 -6.27 9.91 -7.71
C THR A 67 -6.36 8.84 -8.79
N ALA A 68 -7.55 8.65 -9.36
CA ALA A 68 -7.75 7.70 -10.46
C ALA A 68 -6.92 8.02 -11.72
N TYR A 69 -6.37 9.24 -11.82
CA TYR A 69 -5.55 9.70 -12.94
C TYR A 69 -4.08 9.24 -12.84
N TYR A 70 -3.63 8.72 -11.71
CA TYR A 70 -2.29 8.17 -11.55
C TYR A 70 -2.42 6.73 -11.06
N SER A 71 -2.05 5.78 -11.91
CA SER A 71 -2.22 4.34 -11.64
C SER A 71 -1.25 3.83 -10.59
N CYS A 72 -0.12 4.51 -10.39
CA CYS A 72 0.98 4.04 -9.56
C CYS A 72 1.58 5.18 -8.73
N MET A 73 1.83 4.91 -7.45
CA MET A 73 2.51 5.82 -6.52
C MET A 73 3.97 6.05 -6.86
N TRP A 74 4.57 5.19 -7.67
CA TRP A 74 6.00 5.21 -8.01
C TRP A 74 6.28 5.67 -9.43
N CYS A 75 5.30 6.23 -10.14
CA CYS A 75 5.52 6.80 -11.47
C CYS A 75 4.81 8.14 -11.61
N TYR A 76 5.34 9.01 -12.46
CA TYR A 76 4.70 10.29 -12.81
C TYR A 76 3.66 10.17 -13.93
N VAL A 77 3.27 8.94 -14.31
CA VAL A 77 2.41 8.67 -15.45
C VAL A 77 0.98 9.09 -15.12
N LYS A 78 0.51 10.09 -15.85
CA LYS A 78 -0.87 10.55 -15.77
C LYS A 78 -1.70 9.94 -16.89
N GLY A 79 -2.72 9.19 -16.52
CA GLY A 79 -3.71 8.68 -17.45
C GLY A 79 -4.62 9.78 -18.02
N ARG A 80 -5.28 9.47 -19.12
CA ARG A 80 -6.26 10.34 -19.78
C ARG A 80 -7.64 9.71 -19.67
N TYR A 81 -8.64 10.50 -19.31
CA TYR A 81 -10.02 10.03 -19.32
C TYR A 81 -10.47 9.81 -20.77
N SER A 82 -10.95 8.60 -21.07
CA SER A 82 -11.59 8.27 -22.34
C SER A 82 -13.10 8.36 -22.16
N PRO A 83 -13.78 9.32 -22.82
CA PRO A 83 -15.25 9.41 -22.79
C PRO A 83 -15.93 8.17 -23.38
N GLU A 84 -15.30 7.54 -24.37
CA GLU A 84 -15.78 6.35 -25.06
C GLU A 84 -15.81 5.14 -24.12
N CYS A 85 -14.70 4.89 -23.41
CA CYS A 85 -14.58 3.75 -22.51
C CYS A 85 -15.04 4.05 -21.08
N ARG A 86 -15.34 5.32 -20.76
CA ARG A 86 -15.67 5.83 -19.41
C ARG A 86 -14.65 5.41 -18.34
N CYS A 87 -13.38 5.34 -18.72
CA CYS A 87 -12.28 4.93 -17.86
C CYS A 87 -11.04 5.79 -18.08
N ILE A 88 -10.08 5.67 -17.18
CA ILE A 88 -8.76 6.29 -17.34
C ILE A 88 -7.87 5.32 -18.12
N LEU A 89 -7.34 5.80 -19.25
CA LEU A 89 -6.37 5.07 -20.05
C LEU A 89 -4.97 5.56 -19.74
N PHE A 90 -4.08 4.63 -19.45
CA PHE A 90 -2.67 4.89 -19.20
C PHE A 90 -1.88 4.51 -20.45
N ASN A 91 -1.18 5.47 -21.03
CA ASN A 91 -0.29 5.19 -22.15
C ASN A 91 1.05 4.72 -21.58
N GLY A 92 1.07 3.44 -21.19
CA GLY A 92 2.24 2.72 -20.69
C GLY A 92 3.42 2.75 -21.67
N GLY A 93 4.59 3.22 -21.26
CA GLY A 93 5.82 3.20 -22.08
C GLY A 93 7.07 2.76 -21.33
N ILE A 94 8.09 2.28 -22.04
CA ILE A 94 9.37 1.80 -21.45
C ILE A 94 10.19 2.96 -20.83
N ASN A 95 9.87 4.23 -21.14
CA ASN A 95 10.60 5.44 -20.71
C ASN A 95 9.83 6.29 -19.68
N GLU A 96 8.93 5.67 -18.93
CA GLU A 96 8.22 6.37 -17.86
C GLU A 96 9.20 6.80 -16.78
N HIS A 97 9.01 7.99 -16.22
CA HIS A 97 9.88 8.52 -15.17
C HIS A 97 9.41 7.97 -13.82
N PRO A 98 10.12 7.01 -13.23
CA PRO A 98 9.78 6.51 -11.90
C PRO A 98 10.03 7.60 -10.86
N ARG A 99 9.26 7.58 -9.78
CA ARG A 99 9.59 8.31 -8.56
C ARG A 99 10.71 7.58 -7.85
N THR A 100 11.66 8.34 -7.33
CA THR A 100 12.57 7.86 -6.28
C THR A 100 11.92 8.14 -4.92
N ASP A 101 12.46 7.54 -3.86
CA ASP A 101 12.03 7.84 -2.49
C ASP A 101 12.17 9.34 -2.19
N GLU A 102 13.28 9.95 -2.62
CA GLU A 102 13.53 11.38 -2.48
C GLU A 102 12.48 12.23 -3.22
N SER A 103 12.18 11.90 -4.48
CA SER A 103 11.21 12.66 -5.26
C SER A 103 9.80 12.50 -4.69
N TYR A 104 9.47 11.32 -4.16
CA TYR A 104 8.22 11.04 -3.48
C TYR A 104 8.07 11.84 -2.18
N LEU A 105 9.10 11.87 -1.33
CA LEU A 105 9.10 12.67 -0.10
C LEU A 105 8.95 14.18 -0.39
N ASN A 106 9.62 14.66 -1.44
CA ASN A 106 9.48 16.04 -1.89
C ASN A 106 8.05 16.34 -2.40
N ASP A 107 7.43 15.40 -3.13
CA ASP A 107 6.04 15.54 -3.57
C ASP A 107 5.09 15.64 -2.36
N ILE A 108 5.28 14.82 -1.32
CA ILE A 108 4.50 14.91 -0.07
C ILE A 108 4.70 16.27 0.60
N TYR A 109 5.95 16.74 0.72
CA TYR A 109 6.25 18.05 1.30
C TYR A 109 5.51 19.17 0.56
N ASN A 110 5.45 19.11 -0.77
CA ASN A 110 4.69 20.04 -1.59
C ASN A 110 3.18 19.95 -1.32
N VAL A 111 2.61 18.74 -1.25
CA VAL A 111 1.19 18.56 -0.90
C VAL A 111 0.87 19.24 0.44
N GLN A 112 1.68 19.03 1.47
CA GLN A 112 1.48 19.67 2.77
C GLN A 112 1.62 21.19 2.71
N ARG A 113 2.66 21.69 2.04
CA ARG A 113 2.93 23.13 1.87
C ARG A 113 1.79 23.86 1.15
N TYR A 114 1.15 23.20 0.19
CA TYR A 114 0.10 23.79 -0.67
C TYR A 114 -1.32 23.41 -0.25
N GLY A 115 -1.53 23.01 1.01
CA GLY A 115 -2.86 22.80 1.60
C GLY A 115 -3.53 21.51 1.16
N TYR A 116 -2.77 20.42 1.07
CA TYR A 116 -3.22 19.05 0.81
C TYR A 116 -3.90 18.81 -0.54
N ARG A 117 -3.62 19.68 -1.52
CA ARG A 117 -4.10 19.56 -2.90
C ARG A 117 -3.35 18.47 -3.65
N ASP A 118 -3.98 17.95 -4.71
CA ASP A 118 -3.37 16.97 -5.60
C ASP A 118 -2.05 17.49 -6.20
N HIS A 119 -0.97 16.76 -5.97
CA HIS A 119 0.34 16.98 -6.55
C HIS A 119 0.84 15.65 -7.12
N TYR A 120 0.89 15.56 -8.45
CA TYR A 120 1.26 14.35 -9.16
C TYR A 120 0.51 13.07 -8.70
N GLY A 121 -0.76 13.19 -8.34
CA GLY A 121 -1.57 12.04 -7.93
C GLY A 121 -1.51 11.74 -6.44
N ILE A 122 -0.73 12.51 -5.68
CA ILE A 122 -0.66 12.48 -4.23
C ILE A 122 -1.60 13.55 -3.68
N LYS A 123 -2.53 13.21 -2.79
CA LYS A 123 -3.43 14.19 -2.15
C LYS A 123 -3.77 13.81 -0.71
N GLY A 124 -4.14 14.80 0.11
CA GLY A 124 -4.58 14.60 1.49
C GLY A 124 -3.45 14.74 2.51
N GLU A 125 -3.75 14.40 3.77
CA GLU A 125 -2.80 14.46 4.87
C GLU A 125 -1.94 13.18 4.90
N ALA A 126 -0.62 13.34 4.80
CA ALA A 126 0.33 12.26 5.05
C ALA A 126 1.01 12.50 6.40
N ASN A 127 1.13 11.46 7.22
CA ASN A 127 1.86 11.55 8.48
C ASN A 127 3.36 11.30 8.22
N ILE A 128 4.09 12.36 7.84
CA ILE A 128 5.52 12.28 7.48
C ILE A 128 6.39 11.68 8.58
N SER A 129 6.05 11.88 9.85
CA SER A 129 6.83 11.34 10.98
C SER A 129 6.96 9.82 10.94
N LEU A 130 5.98 9.10 10.39
CA LEU A 130 6.02 7.64 10.25
C LEU A 130 6.83 7.16 9.03
N LEU A 131 7.13 8.04 8.07
CA LEU A 131 7.91 7.70 6.87
C LEU A 131 9.41 7.89 7.06
N ILE A 132 9.81 8.73 8.01
CA ILE A 132 11.22 8.99 8.32
C ILE A 132 11.80 7.88 9.22
N ASP A 133 10.98 7.30 10.09
CA ASP A 133 11.36 6.22 11.02
C ASP A 133 11.64 4.86 10.33
N THR A 134 11.49 4.75 9.01
CA THR A 134 11.82 3.52 8.24
C THR A 134 13.17 3.58 7.53
N ILE A 135 13.95 4.65 7.71
CA ILE A 135 15.30 4.79 7.18
C ILE A 135 16.30 4.61 8.34
N ASP A 136 16.58 3.36 8.69
CA ASP A 136 17.76 2.93 9.47
C ASP A 136 18.40 1.71 8.78
#